data_AF-A0A9P5P9P7-F1
#
_entry.id   AF-A0A9P5P9P7-F1
#
_cell.length_a   1.000
_cell.length_b   1.000
_cell.length_c   1.000
_cell.angle_alpha   90.00
_cell.angle_beta   90.00
_cell.angle_gamma   90.00
#
_symmetry.space_group_name_H-M   'P 1'
#
loop_
_entity.id
_entity.type
_entity.pdbx_description
1 polymer ?
#
loop_
_entity_poly.entity_id
_entity_poly.type
_entity_poly.pdbx_seq_one_letter_code
_entity_poly.pdbx_strand_id
1 'polypeptide(L)' 'IFVLVLYRLFFHPLCRYPGPTLAALTDWYGAYYSIVKGGGLVTQYEQLHKLHGPVIRVGPNTV' A
#
# COMPACT_ATOMS: atom_id res chain seq x y z
N ILE A 1 -15.96 0.25 10.87
CA ILE A 1 -14.95 0.89 9.98
C ILE A 1 -13.69 1.27 10.76
N PHE A 2 -13.78 2.11 11.79
CA PHE A 2 -12.61 2.54 12.59
C PHE A 2 -11.82 1.38 13.22
N VAL A 3 -12.51 0.39 13.82
CA VAL A 3 -11.86 -0.80 14.40
C VAL A 3 -11.08 -1.61 13.36
N LEU A 4 -11.59 -1.70 12.14
CA LEU A 4 -10.97 -2.43 11.04
C LEU A 4 -9.73 -1.69 10.50
N VAL A 5 -9.74 -0.36 10.50
CA VAL A 5 -8.58 0.49 10.17
C VAL A 5 -7.45 0.27 11.18
N LEU A 6 -7.75 0.31 12.48
CA LEU A 6 -6.78 0.05 13.54
C LEU A 6 -6.21 -1.38 13.46
N TYR A 7 -7.06 -2.38 13.22
CA TYR A 7 -6.62 -3.76 13.01
C TYR A 7 -5.65 -3.88 11.82
N ARG A 8 -5.98 -3.27 10.68
CA ARG A 8 -5.16 -3.30 9.46
C ARG A 8 -3.79 -2.62 9.62
N LEU A 9 -3.72 -1.59 10.45
CA LEU A 9 -2.49 -0.83 10.71
C LEU A 9 -1.60 -1.52 11.75
N PHE A 10 -2.16 -2.00 12.84
CA PHE A 10 -1.37 -2.45 14.00
C PHE A 10 -1.32 -3.97 14.17
N PHE A 11 -2.41 -4.68 13.90
CA PHE A 11 -2.55 -6.10 14.24
C PHE A 11 -2.53 -7.04 13.03
N HIS A 12 -2.54 -6.50 11.81
CA HIS A 12 -2.53 -7.30 10.59
C HIS A 12 -1.16 -7.97 10.36
N PRO A 13 -1.09 -9.23 9.91
CA PRO A 13 0.20 -9.91 9.68
C PRO A 13 1.14 -9.18 8.73
N LEU A 14 0.57 -8.39 7.80
CA LEU A 14 1.30 -7.56 6.83
C LEU A 14 1.65 -6.15 7.35
N CYS A 15 1.39 -5.83 8.62
CA CYS A 15 1.80 -4.54 9.22
C CYS A 15 3.32 -4.39 9.35
N ARG A 16 4.04 -5.52 9.37
CA ARG A 16 5.50 -5.57 9.39
C ARG A 16 6.14 -5.04 8.10
N TYR A 17 5.39 -5.05 7.00
CA TYR A 17 5.91 -4.65 5.70
C TYR A 17 5.69 -3.16 5.46
N PRO A 18 6.75 -2.43 5.11
CA PRO A 18 6.67 -0.99 4.89
C PRO A 18 5.85 -0.67 3.64
N GLY A 19 5.09 0.42 3.67
CA GLY A 19 4.30 0.85 2.52
C GLY A 19 3.38 2.03 2.83
N PRO A 20 2.72 2.59 1.80
CA PRO A 20 1.78 3.70 1.97
C PRO A 20 0.63 3.32 2.90
N THR A 21 0.29 4.18 3.86
CA THR A 21 -0.85 3.97 4.77
C THR A 21 -2.18 3.79 4.02
N LEU A 22 -2.35 4.48 2.89
CA LEU A 22 -3.50 4.31 1.99
C LEU A 22 -3.54 2.89 1.39
N ALA A 23 -2.41 2.39 0.88
CA ALA A 23 -2.29 1.03 0.36
C ALA A 23 -2.56 -0.01 1.46
N ALA A 24 -2.15 0.29 2.69
CA ALA A 24 -2.43 -0.53 3.85
C ALA A 24 -3.93 -0.61 4.21
N LEU A 25 -4.71 0.42 3.92
CA LEU A 25 -6.11 0.50 4.31
C LEU A 25 -7.06 0.09 3.18
N THR A 26 -6.73 0.42 1.93
CA THR A 26 -7.58 0.22 0.75
C THR A 26 -6.77 -0.12 -0.50
N ASP A 27 -7.35 -0.90 -1.42
CA ASP A 27 -6.79 -1.15 -2.75
C ASP A 27 -6.85 0.07 -3.68
N TRP A 28 -7.43 1.17 -3.19
CA TRP A 28 -7.60 2.41 -3.94
C TRP A 28 -6.29 3.12 -4.24
N TYR A 29 -5.21 2.82 -3.50
CA TYR A 29 -3.90 3.37 -3.80
C TYR A 29 -3.47 3.03 -5.22
N GLY A 30 -3.58 1.75 -5.62
CA GLY A 30 -3.22 1.33 -6.96
C GLY A 30 -4.20 1.85 -8.03
N ALA A 31 -5.49 1.87 -7.70
CA ALA A 31 -6.53 2.43 -8.59
C ALA A 31 -6.33 3.93 -8.84
N TYR A 32 -5.88 4.69 -7.85
CA TYR A 32 -5.59 6.12 -8.00
C TYR A 32 -4.49 6.36 -9.02
N TYR A 33 -3.36 5.66 -8.90
CA TYR A 33 -2.27 5.81 -9.87
C TYR A 33 -2.66 5.29 -11.26
N SER A 34 -3.41 4.20 -11.34
CA SER A 34 -3.77 3.59 -12.62
C SER A 34 -4.87 4.35 -13.37
N ILE A 35 -5.91 4.80 -12.66
CA ILE A 35 -7.13 5.38 -13.24
C ILE A 35 -7.07 6.91 -13.19
N VAL A 36 -6.80 7.49 -12.02
CA VAL A 36 -6.89 8.95 -11.82
C VAL A 36 -5.68 9.67 -12.38
N LYS A 37 -4.47 9.15 -12.14
CA LYS A 37 -3.24 9.69 -12.73
C LYS A 37 -3.03 9.26 -14.19
N GLY A 38 -3.84 8.32 -14.69
CA GLY A 38 -3.67 7.77 -16.04
C GLY A 38 -2.40 6.93 -16.21
N GLY A 39 -1.82 6.40 -15.13
CA GLY A 39 -0.61 5.57 -15.15
C GLY A 39 0.43 5.96 -14.10
N GLY A 40 1.62 5.35 -14.21
CA GLY A 40 2.75 5.61 -13.31
C GLY A 40 2.76 4.79 -12.01
N LEU A 41 1.87 3.79 -11.89
CA LEU A 41 1.88 2.83 -10.79
C LEU A 41 3.24 2.12 -10.67
N VAL A 42 3.77 1.65 -11.81
CA VAL A 42 5.06 0.94 -11.86
C VAL A 42 6.20 1.83 -11.35
N THR A 43 6.27 3.07 -11.82
CA THR A 43 7.26 4.06 -11.35
C THR A 43 7.10 4.36 -9.87
N GLN A 44 5.86 4.41 -9.37
CA GLN A 44 5.58 4.59 -7.95
C GLN A 44 6.07 3.38 -7.13
N TYR A 45 5.86 2.16 -7.60
CA TYR A 45 6.38 0.96 -6.95
C TYR A 45 7.90 0.92 -6.97
N GLU A 46 8.56 1.30 -8.07
CA GLU A 46 10.02 1.43 -8.11
C GLU A 46 10.54 2.43 -7.07
N GLN A 47 9.87 3.59 -6.93
CA GLN A 47 10.23 4.57 -5.90
C GLN A 47 10.01 4.03 -4.49
N LEU A 48 8.91 3.33 -4.25
CA LEU A 48 8.61 2.72 -2.96
C LEU A 48 9.64 1.63 -2.62
N HIS A 49 10.05 0.82 -3.59
CA HIS A 49 11.10 -0.18 -3.40
C HIS A 49 12.47 0.46 -3.12
N LYS A 50 12.79 1.60 -3.74
CA LYS A 50 14.00 2.36 -3.43
C LYS A 50 14.00 2.92 -1.99
N LEU A 51 12.83 3.32 -1.50
CA LEU A 51 12.66 3.89 -0.15
C LEU A 51 12.60 2.83 0.96
N HIS A 52 11.90 1.72 0.71
CA HIS A 52 11.50 0.77 1.75
C HIS A 52 12.12 -0.62 1.57
N GLY A 53 12.77 -0.89 0.45
CA GLY A 53 13.45 -2.15 0.16
C GLY A 53 12.64 -3.11 -0.73
N PRO A 54 13.07 -4.38 -0.81
CA PRO A 54 12.58 -5.32 -1.82
C PRO A 54 11.13 -5.79 -1.61
N VAL A 55 10.56 -5.61 -0.42
CA VAL A 55 9.18 -6.02 -0.10
C VAL A 55 8.43 -4.81 0.44
N ILE A 56 7.33 -4.45 -0.20
CA ILE A 56 6.50 -3.30 0.17
C ILE A 56 5.04 -3.71 0.20
N ARG A 57 4.25 -3.12 1.10
CA ARG A 57 2.82 -3.38 1.15
C ARG A 57 2.07 -2.49 0.17
N VAL A 58 1.48 -3.11 -0.85
CA VAL A 58 0.73 -2.43 -1.92
C VAL A 58 -0.79 -2.55 -1.78
N GLY A 59 -1.28 -3.36 -0.84
CA GLY A 59 -2.69 -3.51 -0.50
C GLY A 59 -2.90 -3.94 0.96
N PRO A 60 -4.16 -3.97 1.45
CA PRO A 60 -4.48 -4.51 2.78
C PRO A 60 -4.08 -5.98 2.91
N ASN A 61 -4.17 -6.75 1.82
CA ASN A 61 -3.84 -8.19 1.77
C ASN A 61 -2.73 -8.51 0.74
N THR A 62 -2.00 -7.50 0.26
CA THR A 62 -1.06 -7.65 -0.87
C THR A 62 0.27 -6.96 -0.58
N VAL A 63 1.36 -7.65 -0.89
CA VAL A 63 2.76 -7.17 -0.82
C VAL A 63 3.45 -7.36 -2.17
#